data_AF-A0AAP7ZI73-F1
#
_entry.id   AF-A0AAP7ZI73-F1
#
_cell.length_a   1.000
_cell.length_b   1.000
_cell.length_c   1.000
_cell.angle_alpha   90.00
_cell.angle_beta   90.00
_cell.angle_gamma   90.00
#
_symmetry.space_group_name_H-M   'P 1'
#
loop_
_entity.id
_entity.type
_entity.pdbx_description
1 polymer ?
#
loop_
_entity_poly.entity_id
_entity_poly.type
_entity_poly.pdbx_seq_one_letter_code
_entity_poly.pdbx_strand_id
1 'polypeptide(L)'
;MNHRYTLLALAAAALSAGAHATGTSVTAPWGEVAEPSLPADSAVCKTLSASITPIKGSVDSVDGNPANSQPDASRIQSAIDNCPAGQAVKLVKGSAGESGFLSGSLKLKSGVTLWIDTGVTLFASRNPADYDNGLGTCGTATTSNDKSCNALIVARDTAGSGIVGAGAIDGRGGSLVTSGPNANRLTWWDIAYLNKTKGLNQQNPRLIQTYNGSAFTLYGVTVQNSPNFHIVTTGTSGVTAWGIKIVTPSLAYAVAGYKCPSGSTPDKVTPATCFTPETVKNTDGFDPGQSTNVVLAYSYINTGDDHVAVKASSGPTRNLLFAHNHFYYGHGLSIGSETNTGVSNMLVTDLTMDGNDSSAGNGLRIKSDASRGGKVTNIVYDGICMRNVKEPLVFDPFYSSVKGSLYPNFTNIVVKNFHDLGSAKSIKRTMTFLGYKANKQKNPLTITLDNVVFDGTLPAFEGSHYGGPASPNGVHFTFGGTGPVSFADAIVTSSTTDVTVTGTPGTAAAVDCSKAFVPLKSVAPTSPI
;
A
#
# COMPACT_ATOMS: atom_id res chain seq x y z
N MET A 1 -20.41 -46.33 -23.63
CA MET A 1 -21.02 -45.75 -22.41
C MET A 1 -20.08 -46.08 -21.27
N ASN A 2 -19.06 -45.24 -21.03
CA ASN A 2 -18.99 -44.22 -19.96
C ASN A 2 -19.20 -44.86 -18.56
N HIS A 3 -18.24 -44.92 -17.63
CA HIS A 3 -17.30 -43.88 -17.19
C HIS A 3 -15.97 -44.46 -16.66
N ARG A 4 -14.87 -43.78 -16.98
CA ARG A 4 -13.60 -43.87 -16.23
C ARG A 4 -13.69 -42.91 -15.04
N TYR A 5 -13.45 -43.41 -13.83
CA TYR A 5 -13.19 -42.58 -12.66
C TYR A 5 -11.68 -42.29 -12.61
N THR A 6 -11.31 -41.03 -12.83
CA THR A 6 -9.96 -40.52 -12.62
C THR A 6 -9.82 -40.14 -11.15
N LEU A 7 -8.90 -40.78 -10.42
CA LEU A 7 -8.46 -40.35 -9.09
C LEU A 7 -7.83 -38.96 -9.21
N LEU A 8 -8.41 -37.96 -8.53
CA LEU A 8 -7.75 -36.69 -8.23
C LEU A 8 -7.01 -36.87 -6.90
N ALA A 9 -5.69 -36.88 -6.93
CA ALA A 9 -4.86 -36.84 -5.73
C ALA A 9 -4.95 -35.43 -5.11
N LEU A 10 -5.46 -35.33 -3.87
CA LEU A 10 -5.28 -34.14 -3.05
C LEU A 10 -3.81 -34.07 -2.61
N ALA A 11 -3.06 -33.13 -3.16
CA ALA A 11 -1.79 -32.70 -2.58
C ALA A 11 -2.11 -31.69 -1.47
N ALA A 12 -2.03 -32.12 -0.21
CA ALA A 12 -1.94 -31.22 0.92
C ALA A 12 -0.52 -30.63 0.95
N ALA A 13 -0.36 -29.40 0.46
CA ALA A 13 0.89 -28.67 0.61
C ALA A 13 1.00 -28.17 2.05
N ALA A 14 1.85 -28.81 2.85
CA ALA A 14 2.30 -28.26 4.12
C ALA A 14 3.21 -27.06 3.84
N LEU A 15 2.75 -25.85 4.15
CA LEU A 15 3.55 -24.63 4.10
C LEU A 15 4.57 -24.65 5.24
N SER A 16 5.83 -24.98 4.92
CA SER A 16 6.95 -24.76 5.83
C SER A 16 7.50 -23.34 5.64
N ALA A 17 7.08 -22.40 6.49
CA ALA A 17 7.68 -21.07 6.53
C ALA A 17 9.02 -21.12 7.30
N GLY A 18 10.10 -20.66 6.68
CA GLY A 18 11.43 -20.62 7.29
C GLY A 18 12.51 -20.54 6.21
N ALA A 19 12.98 -19.32 5.95
CA ALA A 19 13.75 -18.89 4.77
C ALA A 19 12.91 -18.95 3.48
N HIS A 20 12.69 -17.79 2.85
CA HIS A 20 11.98 -17.73 1.57
C HIS A 20 12.72 -18.58 0.54
N ALA A 21 11.99 -19.48 -0.10
CA ALA A 21 12.34 -19.89 -1.45
C ALA A 21 12.29 -18.64 -2.32
N THR A 22 13.37 -18.34 -3.02
CA THR A 22 13.33 -17.43 -4.18
C THR A 22 12.34 -18.06 -5.17
N GLY A 23 11.10 -17.58 -5.20
CA GLY A 23 10.13 -18.05 -6.18
C GLY A 23 10.46 -17.44 -7.52
N THR A 24 10.83 -18.25 -8.50
CA THR A 24 11.11 -17.80 -9.88
C THR A 24 9.85 -17.26 -10.57
N SER A 25 8.67 -17.54 -10.01
CA SER A 25 7.37 -17.10 -10.51
C SER A 25 6.29 -17.17 -9.44
N VAL A 26 5.16 -16.49 -9.70
CA VAL A 26 3.89 -16.62 -8.98
C VAL A 26 2.77 -16.96 -9.95
N THR A 27 1.79 -17.75 -9.52
CA THR A 27 0.64 -18.11 -10.36
C THR A 27 -0.52 -17.15 -10.10
N ALA A 28 -0.79 -16.27 -11.05
CA ALA A 28 -1.99 -15.43 -11.03
C ALA A 28 -3.19 -16.16 -11.68
N PRO A 29 -4.42 -15.75 -11.37
CA PRO A 29 -5.61 -16.30 -12.03
C PRO A 29 -5.62 -16.16 -13.56
N TRP A 30 -4.81 -15.25 -14.11
CA TRP A 30 -4.67 -15.02 -15.56
C TRP A 30 -3.37 -15.59 -16.16
N GLY A 31 -2.58 -16.33 -15.39
CA GLY A 31 -1.35 -16.95 -15.87
C GLY A 31 -0.17 -16.84 -14.91
N GLU A 32 0.92 -17.49 -15.25
CA GLU A 32 2.19 -17.40 -14.51
C GLU A 32 2.86 -16.04 -14.75
N VAL A 33 3.35 -15.43 -13.67
CA VAL A 33 4.12 -14.18 -13.71
C VAL A 33 5.49 -14.47 -13.12
N ALA A 34 6.53 -14.38 -13.96
CA ALA A 34 7.90 -14.61 -13.54
C ALA A 34 8.44 -13.45 -12.70
N GLU A 35 9.40 -13.75 -11.83
CA GLU A 35 10.21 -12.71 -11.19
C GLU A 35 10.88 -11.84 -12.28
N PRO A 36 10.77 -10.50 -12.20
CA PRO A 36 11.48 -9.62 -13.11
C PRO A 36 13.00 -9.80 -13.02
N SER A 37 13.71 -9.57 -14.12
CA SER A 37 15.18 -9.52 -14.12
C SER A 37 15.68 -8.09 -14.25
N LEU A 38 16.88 -7.82 -13.73
CA LEU A 38 17.57 -6.58 -14.03
C LEU A 38 17.98 -6.55 -15.51
N PRO A 39 17.93 -5.37 -16.17
CA PRO A 39 18.48 -5.20 -17.51
C PRO A 39 19.94 -5.68 -17.57
N ALA A 40 20.31 -6.40 -18.64
CA ALA A 40 21.70 -6.75 -18.87
C ALA A 40 22.57 -5.49 -19.03
N ASP A 41 23.84 -5.55 -18.67
CA ASP A 41 24.74 -4.38 -18.81
C ASP A 41 24.85 -3.89 -20.26
N SER A 42 24.72 -4.80 -21.25
CA SER A 42 24.66 -4.44 -22.68
C SER A 42 23.40 -3.67 -23.08
N ALA A 43 22.36 -3.67 -22.24
CA ALA A 43 21.12 -2.92 -22.43
C ALA A 43 21.13 -1.57 -21.68
N VAL A 44 22.25 -1.17 -21.07
CA VAL A 44 22.39 0.14 -20.43
C VAL A 44 22.74 1.18 -21.50
N CYS A 45 21.79 2.05 -21.82
CA CYS A 45 21.98 3.13 -22.80
C CYS A 45 22.84 4.27 -22.23
N LYS A 46 22.74 4.50 -20.91
CA LYS A 46 23.46 5.57 -20.22
C LYS A 46 23.68 5.22 -18.76
N THR A 47 24.93 5.33 -18.33
CA THR A 47 25.31 5.33 -16.91
C THR A 47 25.53 6.77 -16.45
N LEU A 48 24.92 7.13 -15.33
CA LEU A 48 25.11 8.41 -14.65
C LEU A 48 25.70 8.14 -13.26
N SER A 49 26.77 8.85 -12.92
CA SER A 49 27.38 8.78 -11.59
C SER A 49 26.80 9.82 -10.64
N ALA A 50 26.62 9.45 -9.37
CA ALA A 50 26.24 10.36 -8.30
C ALA A 50 27.32 11.42 -8.06
N SER A 51 26.92 12.58 -7.58
CA SER A 51 27.81 13.72 -7.25
C SER A 51 27.56 14.27 -5.84
N ILE A 52 26.60 13.71 -5.11
CA ILE A 52 26.22 14.15 -3.76
C ILE A 52 26.57 13.05 -2.76
N THR A 53 27.14 13.43 -1.62
CA THR A 53 27.37 12.54 -0.47
C THR A 53 26.31 12.80 0.59
N PRO A 54 25.33 11.89 0.79
CA PRO A 54 24.33 12.04 1.84
C PRO A 54 24.97 11.96 3.23
N ILE A 55 24.54 12.82 4.14
CA ILE A 55 24.96 12.81 5.54
C ILE A 55 23.83 12.19 6.36
N LYS A 56 24.10 11.04 6.99
CA LYS A 56 23.10 10.28 7.77
C LYS A 56 21.82 9.99 6.98
N GLY A 57 21.95 9.69 5.68
CA GLY A 57 20.82 9.39 4.81
C GLY A 57 20.03 10.62 4.33
N SER A 58 20.51 11.84 4.56
CA SER A 58 19.86 13.07 4.12
C SER A 58 20.79 13.92 3.24
N VAL A 59 20.17 14.72 2.35
CA VAL A 59 20.84 15.73 1.50
C VAL A 59 20.35 17.15 1.84
N ASP A 60 19.73 17.36 3.00
CA ASP A 60 19.16 18.65 3.42
C ASP A 60 20.19 19.78 3.51
N SER A 61 21.45 19.46 3.84
CA SER A 61 22.55 20.42 3.91
C SER A 61 23.03 20.92 2.55
N VAL A 62 22.83 20.15 1.48
CA VAL A 62 23.24 20.52 0.11
C VAL A 62 22.10 21.14 -0.71
N ASP A 63 20.85 21.01 -0.25
CA ASP A 63 19.62 21.48 -0.88
C ASP A 63 19.04 22.71 -0.14
N GLY A 64 19.88 23.52 0.50
CA GLY A 64 19.41 24.70 1.25
C GLY A 64 18.92 25.85 0.36
N ASN A 65 19.43 25.94 -0.87
CA ASN A 65 19.05 26.97 -1.83
C ASN A 65 18.04 26.41 -2.84
N PRO A 66 16.78 26.90 -2.87
CA PRO A 66 15.77 26.40 -3.81
C PRO A 66 16.16 26.57 -5.28
N ALA A 67 17.07 27.49 -5.63
CA ALA A 67 17.58 27.63 -7.01
C ALA A 67 18.42 26.42 -7.47
N ASN A 68 18.96 25.62 -6.55
CA ASN A 68 19.83 24.48 -6.81
C ASN A 68 19.21 23.16 -6.30
N SER A 69 17.87 23.09 -6.26
CA SER A 69 17.15 22.00 -5.59
C SER A 69 16.93 20.74 -6.43
N GLN A 70 17.37 20.76 -7.69
CA GLN A 70 17.26 19.63 -8.62
C GLN A 70 18.43 19.56 -9.63
N PRO A 71 19.70 19.55 -9.17
CA PRO A 71 20.88 19.62 -10.04
C PRO A 71 20.97 18.44 -11.03
N ASP A 72 20.32 17.31 -10.74
CA ASP A 72 20.36 16.12 -11.58
C ASP A 72 19.18 15.97 -12.55
N ALA A 73 18.12 16.77 -12.38
CA ALA A 73 16.87 16.59 -13.14
C ALA A 73 17.10 16.64 -14.65
N SER A 74 17.81 17.67 -15.14
CA SER A 74 18.06 17.85 -16.57
C SER A 74 18.90 16.71 -17.17
N ARG A 75 19.94 16.24 -16.46
CA ARG A 75 20.82 15.18 -16.97
C ARG A 75 20.16 13.80 -16.92
N ILE A 76 19.34 13.51 -15.90
CA ILE A 76 18.57 12.27 -15.81
C ILE A 76 17.48 12.27 -16.90
N GLN A 77 16.73 13.37 -17.04
CA GLN A 77 15.69 13.47 -18.05
C GLN A 77 16.28 13.32 -19.47
N SER A 78 17.38 14.01 -19.75
CA SER A 78 18.08 13.89 -21.04
C SER A 78 18.54 12.45 -21.31
N ALA A 79 18.99 11.72 -20.29
CA ALA A 79 19.36 10.32 -20.44
C ALA A 79 18.15 9.44 -20.77
N ILE A 80 17.01 9.65 -20.10
CA ILE A 80 15.76 8.92 -20.35
C ILE A 80 15.23 9.20 -21.76
N ASP A 81 15.20 10.46 -22.17
CA ASP A 81 14.66 10.89 -23.46
C ASP A 81 15.45 10.29 -24.64
N ASN A 82 16.78 10.21 -24.49
CA ASN A 82 17.67 9.65 -25.50
C ASN A 82 17.86 8.12 -25.39
N CYS A 83 17.34 7.48 -24.35
CA CYS A 83 17.44 6.03 -24.19
C CYS A 83 16.51 5.32 -25.20
N PRO A 84 17.00 4.32 -25.96
CA PRO A 84 16.15 3.47 -26.79
C PRO A 84 15.17 2.64 -25.97
N ALA A 85 14.03 2.27 -26.56
CA ALA A 85 13.11 1.32 -25.95
C ALA A 85 13.78 -0.05 -25.75
N GLY A 86 13.48 -0.71 -24.63
CA GLY A 86 14.12 -1.94 -24.19
C GLY A 86 15.45 -1.75 -23.45
N GLN A 87 15.89 -0.50 -23.24
CA GLN A 87 17.15 -0.18 -22.57
C GLN A 87 16.94 0.58 -21.26
N ALA A 88 18.03 0.71 -20.49
CA ALA A 88 18.00 1.30 -19.16
C ALA A 88 18.97 2.48 -18.99
N VAL A 89 18.52 3.49 -18.25
CA VAL A 89 19.39 4.51 -17.64
C VAL A 89 19.78 4.03 -16.26
N LYS A 90 21.08 3.87 -16.00
CA LYS A 90 21.61 3.33 -14.73
C LYS A 90 22.25 4.44 -13.89
N LEU A 91 21.75 4.63 -12.67
CA LEU A 91 22.29 5.54 -11.67
C LEU A 91 23.25 4.76 -10.75
N VAL A 92 24.53 5.15 -10.73
CA VAL A 92 25.60 4.48 -9.98
C VAL A 92 26.29 5.44 -9.01
N LYS A 93 27.10 4.91 -8.09
CA LYS A 93 27.94 5.72 -7.21
C LYS A 93 28.97 6.55 -8.00
N GLY A 94 29.36 7.67 -7.42
CA GLY A 94 30.48 8.49 -7.89
C GLY A 94 31.82 7.82 -7.60
N SER A 95 32.87 8.24 -8.31
CA SER A 95 34.21 7.68 -8.17
C SER A 95 34.86 7.99 -6.81
N ALA A 96 34.40 9.03 -6.10
CA ALA A 96 34.86 9.36 -4.75
C ALA A 96 33.91 8.84 -3.65
N GLY A 97 32.95 7.98 -4.01
CA GLY A 97 32.01 7.36 -3.07
C GLY A 97 30.70 8.11 -2.89
N GLU A 98 30.44 9.14 -3.69
CA GLU A 98 29.15 9.82 -3.74
C GLU A 98 28.04 8.82 -4.08
N SER A 99 26.85 9.02 -3.51
CA SER A 99 25.74 8.07 -3.65
C SER A 99 24.38 8.72 -3.81
N GLY A 100 24.31 10.05 -3.79
CA GLY A 100 23.08 10.81 -3.94
C GLY A 100 22.92 11.40 -5.35
N PHE A 101 21.70 11.31 -5.85
CA PHE A 101 21.15 12.16 -6.91
C PHE A 101 20.04 13.03 -6.31
N LEU A 102 19.87 14.26 -6.77
CA LEU A 102 18.81 15.17 -6.32
C LEU A 102 18.04 15.72 -7.54
N SER A 103 16.75 15.44 -7.60
CA SER A 103 15.90 15.76 -8.76
C SER A 103 14.52 16.26 -8.35
N GLY A 104 13.95 17.14 -9.19
CA GLY A 104 12.52 17.39 -9.28
C GLY A 104 11.84 16.34 -10.15
N SER A 105 10.65 16.64 -10.67
CA SER A 105 9.85 15.69 -11.46
C SER A 105 10.56 15.17 -12.72
N LEU A 106 10.53 13.85 -12.91
CA LEU A 106 11.06 13.11 -14.04
C LEU A 106 9.92 12.40 -14.79
N LYS A 107 10.02 12.35 -16.11
CA LYS A 107 9.08 11.65 -17.00
C LYS A 107 9.75 10.41 -17.57
N LEU A 108 9.20 9.24 -17.29
CA LEU A 108 9.63 7.99 -17.92
C LEU A 108 9.12 7.94 -19.37
N LYS A 109 9.98 7.42 -20.25
CA LYS A 109 9.69 7.16 -21.66
C LYS A 109 9.24 5.71 -21.86
N SER A 110 8.36 5.49 -22.82
CA SER A 110 7.90 4.15 -23.20
C SER A 110 9.09 3.23 -23.52
N GLY A 111 9.09 2.02 -22.97
CA GLY A 111 10.15 1.03 -23.10
C GLY A 111 11.44 1.31 -22.32
N VAL A 112 11.56 2.43 -21.60
CA VAL A 112 12.78 2.80 -20.88
C VAL A 112 12.68 2.43 -19.40
N THR A 113 13.75 1.83 -18.88
CA THR A 113 13.88 1.49 -17.46
C THR A 113 14.81 2.45 -16.74
N LEU A 114 14.41 2.96 -15.58
CA LEU A 114 15.31 3.66 -14.66
C LEU A 114 15.88 2.66 -13.64
N TRP A 115 17.19 2.41 -13.70
CA TRP A 115 17.87 1.51 -12.79
C TRP A 115 18.63 2.30 -11.73
N ILE A 116 18.22 2.17 -10.46
CA ILE A 116 18.92 2.76 -9.31
C ILE A 116 19.77 1.67 -8.63
N ASP A 117 21.09 1.81 -8.74
CA ASP A 117 22.02 0.77 -8.31
C ASP A 117 22.16 0.69 -6.77
N THR A 118 22.76 -0.41 -6.30
CA THR A 118 22.90 -0.73 -4.89
C THR A 118 23.63 0.37 -4.12
N GLY A 119 22.98 0.88 -3.08
CA GLY A 119 23.52 1.94 -2.23
C GLY A 119 23.55 3.32 -2.89
N VAL A 120 22.82 3.51 -3.99
CA VAL A 120 22.51 4.82 -4.58
C VAL A 120 21.10 5.25 -4.16
N THR A 121 20.91 6.54 -3.89
CA THR A 121 19.61 7.12 -3.59
C THR A 121 19.28 8.27 -4.52
N LEU A 122 18.09 8.22 -5.13
CA LEU A 122 17.45 9.36 -5.79
C LEU A 122 16.61 10.12 -4.77
N PHE A 123 17.08 11.30 -4.38
CA PHE A 123 16.39 12.21 -3.47
C PHE A 123 15.48 13.17 -4.24
N ALA A 124 14.27 13.37 -3.70
CA ALA A 124 13.32 14.36 -4.15
C ALA A 124 13.78 15.79 -3.77
N SER A 125 13.58 16.75 -4.66
CA SER A 125 13.64 18.18 -4.33
C SER A 125 12.66 18.54 -3.21
N ARG A 126 13.04 19.48 -2.34
CA ARG A 126 12.15 20.09 -1.33
C ARG A 126 11.47 21.37 -1.81
N ASN A 127 11.75 21.81 -3.03
CA ASN A 127 11.17 23.00 -3.62
C ASN A 127 9.82 22.66 -4.27
N PRO A 128 8.68 23.14 -3.75
CA PRO A 128 7.38 22.83 -4.34
C PRO A 128 7.23 23.23 -5.82
N ALA A 129 7.94 24.28 -6.26
CA ALA A 129 7.90 24.72 -7.66
C ALA A 129 8.44 23.67 -8.64
N ASP A 130 9.28 22.73 -8.19
CA ASP A 130 9.82 21.66 -9.04
C ASP A 130 8.78 20.57 -9.37
N TYR A 131 7.61 20.63 -8.72
CA TYR A 131 6.50 19.71 -8.94
C TYR A 131 5.22 20.39 -9.41
N ASP A 132 5.09 21.71 -9.28
CA ASP A 132 3.84 22.40 -9.58
C ASP A 132 3.37 22.13 -11.01
N ASN A 133 2.09 21.82 -11.17
CA ASN A 133 1.50 21.47 -12.47
C ASN A 133 0.80 22.65 -13.18
N GLY A 134 1.05 23.88 -12.72
CA GLY A 134 0.46 25.11 -13.25
C GLY A 134 -0.69 25.66 -12.40
N LEU A 135 -1.11 24.92 -11.36
CA LEU A 135 -2.14 25.39 -10.42
C LEU A 135 -1.58 26.32 -9.32
N GLY A 136 -0.26 26.41 -9.16
CA GLY A 136 0.41 27.39 -8.28
C GLY A 136 0.19 27.16 -6.78
N THR A 137 -0.25 25.98 -6.38
CA THR A 137 -0.57 25.65 -4.98
C THR A 137 0.19 24.43 -4.46
N CYS A 138 1.14 23.89 -5.23
CA CYS A 138 1.98 22.81 -4.71
C CYS A 138 2.75 23.26 -3.45
N GLY A 139 2.87 22.39 -2.44
CA GLY A 139 3.47 22.74 -1.15
C GLY A 139 2.58 23.56 -0.22
N THR A 140 1.26 23.57 -0.46
CA THR A 140 0.27 24.24 0.40
C THR A 140 -0.82 23.26 0.86
N ALA A 141 -1.74 23.73 1.70
CA ALA A 141 -2.98 23.03 2.00
C ALA A 141 -4.17 23.97 1.76
N THR A 142 -5.19 23.48 1.08
CA THR A 142 -6.33 24.28 0.61
C THR A 142 -7.65 23.59 0.93
N THR A 143 -8.78 24.29 0.77
CA THR A 143 -10.11 23.66 0.90
C THR A 143 -10.45 22.77 -0.29
N SER A 144 -9.76 22.95 -1.42
CA SER A 144 -9.96 22.17 -2.65
C SER A 144 -9.08 20.91 -2.71
N ASN A 145 -9.49 19.91 -3.50
CA ASN A 145 -8.77 18.65 -3.68
C ASN A 145 -8.06 18.53 -5.04
N ASP A 146 -7.75 19.66 -5.70
CA ASP A 146 -7.33 19.78 -7.11
C ASP A 146 -6.06 19.01 -7.54
N LYS A 147 -5.22 18.54 -6.60
CA LYS A 147 -3.95 17.84 -6.85
C LYS A 147 -2.96 18.69 -7.69
N SER A 148 -2.35 19.69 -7.06
CA SER A 148 -1.48 20.67 -7.76
C SER A 148 -0.01 20.30 -7.93
N CYS A 149 0.41 19.10 -7.53
CA CYS A 149 1.78 18.62 -7.72
C CYS A 149 1.83 17.42 -8.68
N ASN A 150 2.79 17.44 -9.60
CA ASN A 150 3.29 16.26 -10.29
C ASN A 150 4.01 15.33 -9.30
N ALA A 151 4.07 14.03 -9.62
CA ALA A 151 4.89 13.10 -8.86
C ALA A 151 6.39 13.28 -9.18
N LEU A 152 7.27 12.76 -8.31
CA LEU A 152 8.71 12.71 -8.58
C LEU A 152 9.02 11.93 -9.87
N ILE A 153 8.37 10.78 -10.08
CA ILE A 153 8.51 9.99 -11.31
C ILE A 153 7.13 9.74 -11.90
N VAL A 154 6.94 10.19 -13.14
CA VAL A 154 5.67 10.05 -13.88
C VAL A 154 5.87 9.18 -15.11
N ALA A 155 5.07 8.11 -15.24
CA ALA A 155 5.00 7.29 -16.45
C ALA A 155 3.60 7.44 -17.07
N ARG A 156 3.47 8.31 -18.07
CA ARG A 156 2.19 8.58 -18.73
C ARG A 156 2.19 7.99 -20.14
N ASP A 157 1.15 7.23 -20.45
CA ASP A 157 0.93 6.59 -21.76
C ASP A 157 2.14 5.74 -22.22
N THR A 158 2.84 5.11 -21.27
CA THR A 158 4.04 4.29 -21.53
C THR A 158 3.69 2.81 -21.62
N ALA A 159 4.38 2.07 -22.50
CA ALA A 159 4.36 0.60 -22.55
C ALA A 159 5.76 0.05 -22.21
N GLY A 160 5.86 -0.91 -21.29
CA GLY A 160 7.11 -1.59 -20.98
C GLY A 160 8.19 -0.71 -20.30
N SER A 161 7.78 0.33 -19.58
CA SER A 161 8.69 1.14 -18.76
C SER A 161 8.84 0.54 -17.35
N GLY A 162 9.86 0.95 -16.61
CA GLY A 162 10.04 0.43 -15.25
C GLY A 162 11.07 1.18 -14.40
N ILE A 163 11.09 0.84 -13.12
CA ILE A 163 12.09 1.29 -12.15
C ILE A 163 12.62 0.06 -11.41
N VAL A 164 13.93 -0.14 -11.45
CA VAL A 164 14.55 -1.38 -10.95
C VAL A 164 15.83 -1.10 -10.16
N GLY A 165 16.31 -2.14 -9.47
CA GLY A 165 17.59 -2.16 -8.78
C GLY A 165 17.44 -2.06 -7.26
N ALA A 166 18.55 -2.32 -6.54
CA ALA A 166 18.56 -2.36 -5.08
C ALA A 166 18.92 -1.01 -4.42
N GLY A 167 18.80 0.09 -5.17
CA GLY A 167 18.90 1.45 -4.65
C GLY A 167 17.62 1.94 -3.99
N ALA A 168 17.58 3.23 -3.67
CA ALA A 168 16.46 3.88 -2.99
C ALA A 168 15.94 5.12 -3.73
N ILE A 169 14.65 5.41 -3.55
CA ILE A 169 13.99 6.67 -3.86
C ILE A 169 13.53 7.27 -2.53
N ASP A 170 13.98 8.47 -2.21
CA ASP A 170 13.65 9.15 -0.96
C ASP A 170 12.87 10.44 -1.23
N GLY A 171 11.62 10.45 -0.80
CA GLY A 171 10.69 11.56 -0.98
C GLY A 171 10.90 12.74 -0.03
N ARG A 172 11.71 12.57 1.03
CA ARG A 172 12.06 13.61 2.01
C ARG A 172 10.85 14.31 2.64
N GLY A 173 9.77 13.56 2.88
CA GLY A 173 8.52 14.09 3.42
C GLY A 173 8.65 14.78 4.79
N GLY A 174 9.62 14.36 5.60
CA GLY A 174 9.91 14.96 6.90
C GLY A 174 10.86 16.16 6.87
N SER A 175 11.27 16.62 5.68
CA SER A 175 12.12 17.80 5.53
C SER A 175 11.28 19.07 5.32
N LEU A 176 11.79 20.20 5.82
CA LEU A 176 11.21 21.52 5.57
C LEU A 176 11.17 21.82 4.07
N VAL A 177 10.03 22.33 3.58
CA VAL A 177 9.93 22.81 2.20
C VAL A 177 10.77 24.08 2.03
N THR A 178 11.39 24.28 0.87
CA THR A 178 12.39 25.36 0.68
C THR A 178 11.85 26.61 -0.01
N SER A 179 10.64 26.57 -0.55
CA SER A 179 10.00 27.72 -1.22
C SER A 179 8.48 27.77 -1.00
N GLY A 180 7.84 28.80 -1.53
CA GLY A 180 6.39 29.02 -1.39
C GLY A 180 5.99 29.52 0.01
N PRO A 181 4.67 29.58 0.30
CA PRO A 181 4.15 30.15 1.55
C PRO A 181 4.61 29.45 2.84
N ASN A 182 5.06 28.19 2.72
CA ASN A 182 5.48 27.34 3.84
C ASN A 182 7.01 27.17 3.95
N ALA A 183 7.79 27.91 3.13
CA ALA A 183 9.25 27.82 3.09
C ALA A 183 9.87 27.91 4.49
N ASN A 184 10.68 26.93 4.86
CA ASN A 184 11.39 26.82 6.15
C ASN A 184 10.48 26.86 7.39
N ARG A 185 9.16 26.64 7.22
CA ARG A 185 8.17 26.70 8.30
C ARG A 185 7.49 25.37 8.54
N LEU A 186 7.18 24.63 7.47
CA LEU A 186 6.53 23.34 7.52
C LEU A 186 7.33 22.31 6.72
N THR A 187 7.34 21.08 7.21
CA THR A 187 7.70 19.91 6.39
C THR A 187 6.52 19.53 5.48
N TRP A 188 6.76 18.65 4.50
CA TRP A 188 5.64 18.10 3.72
C TRP A 188 4.62 17.38 4.60
N TRP A 189 5.08 16.65 5.62
CA TRP A 189 4.19 15.96 6.55
C TRP A 189 3.46 16.92 7.51
N ASP A 190 4.05 18.05 7.89
CA ASP A 190 3.31 19.09 8.62
C ASP A 190 2.18 19.67 7.75
N ILE A 191 2.42 19.89 6.45
CA ILE A 191 1.40 20.32 5.49
C ILE A 191 0.28 19.26 5.41
N ALA A 192 0.61 17.98 5.33
CA ALA A 192 -0.37 16.89 5.36
C ALA A 192 -1.18 16.86 6.67
N TYR A 193 -0.53 17.14 7.79
CA TYR A 193 -1.17 17.15 9.11
C TYR A 193 -2.18 18.29 9.31
N LEU A 194 -2.16 19.32 8.44
CA LEU A 194 -3.19 20.36 8.42
C LEU A 194 -4.60 19.81 8.13
N ASN A 195 -4.72 18.58 7.59
CA ASN A 195 -6.01 17.91 7.47
C ASN A 195 -6.64 17.61 8.85
N LYS A 196 -5.83 17.33 9.89
CA LYS A 196 -6.30 17.03 11.24
C LYS A 196 -6.58 18.28 12.04
N THR A 197 -5.74 19.31 11.88
CA THR A 197 -5.84 20.53 12.67
C THR A 197 -6.76 21.59 12.07
N LYS A 198 -6.95 21.57 10.73
CA LYS A 198 -7.72 22.60 10.00
C LYS A 198 -8.73 22.05 9.00
N GLY A 199 -8.80 20.74 8.77
CA GLY A 199 -9.69 20.15 7.76
C GLY A 199 -9.32 20.51 6.32
N LEU A 200 -8.05 20.87 6.06
CA LEU A 200 -7.56 21.23 4.73
C LEU A 200 -7.03 20.01 3.97
N ASN A 201 -7.02 20.09 2.65
CA ASN A 201 -6.43 19.12 1.74
C ASN A 201 -5.02 19.56 1.37
N GLN A 202 -4.04 18.70 1.65
CA GLN A 202 -2.65 18.92 1.27
C GLN A 202 -2.43 18.82 -0.24
N GLN A 203 -1.50 19.63 -0.71
CA GLN A 203 -1.00 19.62 -2.08
C GLN A 203 0.47 19.19 -2.04
N ASN A 204 0.69 17.89 -1.79
CA ASN A 204 2.02 17.29 -1.72
C ASN A 204 2.26 16.40 -2.94
N PRO A 205 3.50 16.33 -3.47
CA PRO A 205 3.84 15.42 -4.54
C PRO A 205 3.79 13.96 -4.07
N ARG A 206 3.34 13.07 -4.96
CA ARG A 206 3.54 11.62 -4.83
C ARG A 206 4.95 11.25 -5.28
N LEU A 207 5.41 10.04 -4.96
CA LEU A 207 6.71 9.59 -5.47
C LEU A 207 6.62 9.03 -6.89
N ILE A 208 5.83 7.99 -7.11
CA ILE A 208 5.74 7.30 -8.41
C ILE A 208 4.27 7.30 -8.83
N GLN A 209 4.01 7.77 -10.05
CA GLN A 209 2.67 7.71 -10.61
C GLN A 209 2.66 7.28 -12.08
N THR A 210 1.86 6.26 -12.39
CA THR A 210 1.59 5.84 -13.76
C THR A 210 0.19 6.27 -14.20
N TYR A 211 0.05 6.57 -15.49
CA TYR A 211 -1.23 6.90 -16.13
C TYR A 211 -1.36 6.16 -17.45
N ASN A 212 -2.47 5.43 -17.63
CA ASN A 212 -2.92 4.86 -18.90
C ASN A 212 -1.83 4.04 -19.64
N GLY A 213 -0.96 3.37 -18.90
CA GLY A 213 0.17 2.63 -19.46
C GLY A 213 -0.07 1.12 -19.58
N SER A 214 0.95 0.41 -20.00
CA SER A 214 0.99 -1.05 -19.92
C SER A 214 2.36 -1.61 -19.58
N ALA A 215 2.39 -2.82 -19.01
CA ALA A 215 3.61 -3.56 -18.66
C ALA A 215 4.62 -2.74 -17.83
N PHE A 216 4.14 -2.08 -16.76
CA PHE A 216 4.99 -1.31 -15.86
C PHE A 216 5.63 -2.19 -14.79
N THR A 217 6.95 -2.08 -14.62
CA THR A 217 7.71 -2.92 -13.67
C THR A 217 8.35 -2.08 -12.55
N LEU A 218 8.18 -2.53 -11.31
CA LEU A 218 8.91 -2.08 -10.13
C LEU A 218 9.63 -3.28 -9.53
N TYR A 219 10.97 -3.27 -9.49
CA TYR A 219 11.73 -4.45 -9.06
C TYR A 219 12.87 -4.11 -8.10
N GLY A 220 12.82 -4.64 -6.88
CA GLY A 220 13.90 -4.61 -5.88
C GLY A 220 14.15 -3.26 -5.17
N VAL A 221 13.57 -2.18 -5.67
CA VAL A 221 13.83 -0.81 -5.21
C VAL A 221 13.22 -0.53 -3.83
N THR A 222 13.90 0.30 -3.04
CA THR A 222 13.35 0.87 -1.81
C THR A 222 12.71 2.23 -2.11
N VAL A 223 11.48 2.46 -1.67
CA VAL A 223 10.75 3.73 -1.81
C VAL A 223 10.39 4.23 -0.42
N GLN A 224 10.96 5.36 -0.01
CA GLN A 224 10.89 5.80 1.39
C GLN A 224 10.54 7.29 1.53
N ASN A 225 10.05 7.62 2.72
CA ASN A 225 9.73 8.98 3.17
C ASN A 225 8.88 9.79 2.19
N SER A 226 7.85 9.19 1.60
CA SER A 226 7.00 9.87 0.61
C SER A 226 6.25 11.07 1.23
N PRO A 227 6.20 12.24 0.57
CA PRO A 227 5.37 13.38 0.98
C PRO A 227 3.85 13.12 0.91
N ASN A 228 3.46 12.18 0.04
CA ASN A 228 2.09 11.72 -0.20
C ASN A 228 2.13 10.19 -0.47
N PHE A 229 1.25 9.64 -1.31
CA PHE A 229 1.29 8.21 -1.67
C PHE A 229 2.61 7.84 -2.36
N HIS A 230 3.13 6.64 -2.10
CA HIS A 230 4.40 6.19 -2.64
C HIS A 230 4.25 5.79 -4.10
N ILE A 231 3.37 4.83 -4.40
CA ILE A 231 3.19 4.30 -5.74
C ILE A 231 1.70 4.30 -6.08
N VAL A 232 1.34 4.98 -7.16
CA VAL A 232 -0.03 5.02 -7.66
C VAL A 232 -0.05 4.57 -9.12
N THR A 233 -0.86 3.58 -9.46
CA THR A 233 -1.12 3.24 -10.86
C THR A 233 -2.53 3.64 -11.24
N THR A 234 -2.68 4.40 -12.31
CA THR A 234 -3.99 4.85 -12.79
C THR A 234 -4.17 4.35 -14.22
N GLY A 235 -5.20 3.55 -14.51
CA GLY A 235 -5.49 3.14 -15.88
C GLY A 235 -4.45 2.18 -16.48
N THR A 236 -3.65 1.48 -15.67
CA THR A 236 -2.48 0.73 -16.17
C THR A 236 -2.78 -0.76 -16.28
N SER A 237 -2.45 -1.36 -17.43
CA SER A 237 -2.64 -2.80 -17.70
C SER A 237 -1.33 -3.57 -17.62
N GLY A 238 -1.23 -4.56 -16.72
CA GLY A 238 0.03 -5.24 -16.48
C GLY A 238 0.95 -4.38 -15.64
N VAL A 239 0.82 -4.51 -14.32
CA VAL A 239 1.73 -3.88 -13.34
C VAL A 239 2.36 -4.99 -12.53
N THR A 240 3.70 -5.01 -12.44
CA THR A 240 4.43 -5.94 -11.58
C THR A 240 5.29 -5.17 -10.60
N ALA A 241 4.93 -5.21 -9.32
CA ALA A 241 5.77 -4.75 -8.22
C ALA A 241 6.32 -5.97 -7.47
N TRP A 242 7.62 -6.15 -7.47
CA TRP A 242 8.27 -7.36 -6.95
C TRP A 242 9.49 -7.03 -6.12
N GLY A 243 9.57 -7.58 -4.91
CA GLY A 243 10.73 -7.39 -4.04
C GLY A 243 10.94 -5.95 -3.56
N ILE A 244 9.91 -5.09 -3.67
CA ILE A 244 10.02 -3.68 -3.28
C ILE A 244 9.93 -3.51 -1.77
N LYS A 245 10.54 -2.45 -1.27
CA LYS A 245 10.48 -2.06 0.14
C LYS A 245 9.89 -0.67 0.25
N ILE A 246 8.85 -0.49 1.07
CA ILE A 246 8.28 0.81 1.39
C ILE A 246 8.50 1.10 2.88
N VAL A 247 9.14 2.23 3.18
CA VAL A 247 9.47 2.62 4.56
C VAL A 247 9.16 4.09 4.78
N THR A 248 8.08 4.37 5.50
CA THR A 248 7.71 5.74 5.92
C THR A 248 7.13 5.74 7.34
N PRO A 249 7.65 6.56 8.28
CA PRO A 249 8.93 7.28 8.21
C PRO A 249 10.13 6.36 8.44
N SER A 250 11.26 6.64 7.77
CA SER A 250 12.55 5.99 8.02
C SER A 250 13.33 6.63 9.19
N LEU A 251 14.46 6.04 9.57
CA LEU A 251 15.38 6.55 10.57
C LEU A 251 15.99 7.93 10.25
N ALA A 252 15.82 8.45 9.03
CA ALA A 252 16.20 9.83 8.71
C ALA A 252 15.30 10.87 9.44
N TYR A 253 14.05 10.49 9.74
CA TYR A 253 13.03 11.37 10.32
C TYR A 253 12.36 10.79 11.57
N ALA A 254 12.74 9.58 11.94
CA ALA A 254 12.22 8.86 13.09
C ALA A 254 13.36 8.35 13.97
N VAL A 255 13.01 7.86 15.14
CA VAL A 255 13.94 7.19 16.06
C VAL A 255 13.53 5.72 16.23
N ALA A 256 14.49 4.87 16.60
CA ALA A 256 14.26 3.43 16.75
C ALA A 256 13.03 3.12 17.61
N GLY A 257 12.18 2.20 17.13
CA GLY A 257 10.90 1.85 17.74
C GLY A 257 9.83 2.95 17.67
N TYR A 258 10.02 3.97 16.82
CA TYR A 258 9.14 5.15 16.71
C TYR A 258 8.95 5.92 18.03
N LYS A 259 9.94 5.86 18.92
CA LYS A 259 9.93 6.49 20.25
C LYS A 259 10.28 7.98 20.22
N CYS A 260 9.56 8.77 19.43
CA CYS A 260 9.84 10.20 19.27
C CYS A 260 9.86 10.92 20.63
N PRO A 261 10.78 11.89 20.84
CA PRO A 261 10.78 12.72 22.05
C PRO A 261 9.42 13.40 22.27
N SER A 262 9.00 13.53 23.53
CA SER A 262 7.76 14.24 23.84
C SER A 262 7.78 15.66 23.26
N GLY A 263 6.69 16.05 22.59
CA GLY A 263 6.56 17.38 21.99
C GLY A 263 7.31 17.58 20.68
N SER A 264 7.83 16.53 20.04
CA SER A 264 8.58 16.64 18.77
C SER A 264 7.78 16.33 17.50
N THR A 265 6.55 15.82 17.65
CA THR A 265 5.68 15.35 16.56
C THR A 265 4.71 16.44 16.06
N PRO A 266 4.18 16.33 14.82
CA PRO A 266 3.29 17.32 14.20
C PRO A 266 2.00 17.65 14.97
N ASP A 267 1.56 16.75 15.85
CA ASP A 267 0.38 16.99 16.71
C ASP A 267 0.68 17.90 17.91
N LYS A 268 1.97 18.17 18.19
CA LYS A 268 2.42 18.97 19.33
C LYS A 268 3.20 20.21 18.94
N VAL A 269 4.01 20.13 17.89
CA VAL A 269 4.92 21.21 17.49
C VAL A 269 4.93 21.39 15.98
N THR A 270 5.24 22.61 15.56
CA THR A 270 5.39 22.95 14.15
C THR A 270 6.53 23.97 14.00
N PRO A 271 7.58 23.68 13.20
CA PRO A 271 7.78 22.43 12.45
C PRO A 271 8.09 21.24 13.36
N ALA A 272 7.62 20.06 12.96
CA ALA A 272 7.98 18.82 13.65
C ALA A 272 9.44 18.42 13.40
N THR A 273 10.01 17.67 14.32
CA THR A 273 11.40 17.20 14.27
C THR A 273 11.55 15.69 14.39
N CYS A 274 10.46 14.99 14.73
CA CYS A 274 10.41 13.53 14.71
C CYS A 274 9.03 13.06 14.27
N PHE A 275 9.01 11.93 13.57
CA PHE A 275 7.80 11.38 12.98
C PHE A 275 7.64 9.89 13.30
N THR A 276 6.38 9.49 13.41
CA THR A 276 5.92 8.11 13.54
C THR A 276 4.93 7.81 12.41
N PRO A 277 4.64 6.53 12.11
CA PRO A 277 3.58 6.15 11.17
C PRO A 277 2.26 6.86 11.48
N GLU A 278 1.91 6.97 12.76
CA GLU A 278 0.69 7.64 13.22
C GLU A 278 0.63 9.13 12.88
N THR A 279 1.76 9.77 12.62
CA THR A 279 1.84 11.22 12.37
C THR A 279 2.06 11.58 10.91
N VAL A 280 2.42 10.63 10.05
CA VAL A 280 2.70 10.88 8.62
C VAL A 280 1.48 10.55 7.77
N LYS A 281 0.60 11.54 7.56
CA LYS A 281 -0.70 11.34 6.92
C LYS A 281 -0.61 11.21 5.40
N ASN A 282 -1.52 10.42 4.82
CA ASN A 282 -1.66 10.22 3.37
C ASN A 282 -0.40 9.68 2.70
N THR A 283 0.18 8.65 3.32
CA THR A 283 1.41 8.01 2.85
C THR A 283 1.14 6.60 2.32
N ASP A 284 -0.02 6.34 1.71
CA ASP A 284 -0.39 5.03 1.17
C ASP A 284 0.77 4.38 0.37
N GLY A 285 0.95 3.07 0.52
CA GLY A 285 2.07 2.34 -0.07
C GLY A 285 1.89 2.08 -1.57
N PHE A 286 0.93 1.22 -1.92
CA PHE A 286 0.69 0.81 -3.29
C PHE A 286 -0.81 0.91 -3.66
N ASP A 287 -1.12 1.82 -4.58
CA ASP A 287 -2.50 2.21 -4.90
C ASP A 287 -2.84 1.89 -6.36
N PRO A 288 -3.23 0.64 -6.67
CA PRO A 288 -3.73 0.31 -7.99
C PRO A 288 -5.15 0.86 -8.19
N GLY A 289 -5.28 1.75 -9.17
CA GLY A 289 -6.50 2.43 -9.56
C GLY A 289 -6.81 2.26 -11.04
N GLN A 290 -8.07 1.96 -11.39
CA GLN A 290 -8.52 1.77 -12.78
C GLN A 290 -7.64 0.78 -13.56
N SER A 291 -7.03 -0.18 -12.87
CA SER A 291 -5.91 -0.98 -13.40
C SER A 291 -6.33 -2.44 -13.57
N THR A 292 -5.66 -3.16 -14.48
CA THR A 292 -5.93 -4.59 -14.70
C THR A 292 -4.64 -5.41 -14.74
N ASN A 293 -4.70 -6.65 -14.27
CA ASN A 293 -3.56 -7.57 -14.22
C ASN A 293 -2.41 -6.96 -13.40
N VAL A 294 -2.66 -6.81 -12.09
CA VAL A 294 -1.72 -6.19 -11.14
C VAL A 294 -1.14 -7.26 -10.24
N VAL A 295 0.18 -7.29 -10.12
CA VAL A 295 0.94 -8.17 -9.21
C VAL A 295 1.71 -7.33 -8.20
N LEU A 296 1.57 -7.66 -6.92
CA LEU A 296 2.47 -7.23 -5.84
C LEU A 296 3.02 -8.49 -5.17
N ALA A 297 4.31 -8.75 -5.29
CA ALA A 297 4.90 -9.98 -4.78
C ALA A 297 6.19 -9.74 -3.98
N TYR A 298 6.44 -10.59 -2.97
CA TYR A 298 7.69 -10.61 -2.19
C TYR A 298 8.09 -9.25 -1.60
N SER A 299 7.11 -8.40 -1.29
CA SER A 299 7.33 -6.99 -0.94
C SER A 299 7.10 -6.73 0.55
N TYR A 300 7.73 -5.66 1.03
CA TYR A 300 7.71 -5.25 2.44
C TYR A 300 7.19 -3.82 2.54
N ILE A 301 6.10 -3.60 3.29
CA ILE A 301 5.46 -2.27 3.34
C ILE A 301 5.25 -1.84 4.79
N ASN A 302 5.76 -0.67 5.12
CA ASN A 302 5.54 0.02 6.39
C ASN A 302 5.30 1.51 6.10
N THR A 303 4.13 2.00 6.50
CA THR A 303 3.71 3.37 6.20
C THR A 303 2.76 3.94 7.26
N GLY A 304 2.39 5.23 7.13
CA GLY A 304 1.45 5.90 8.02
C GLY A 304 -0.02 5.86 7.59
N ASP A 305 -0.30 5.26 6.44
CA ASP A 305 -1.66 5.04 5.94
C ASP A 305 -1.84 3.61 5.38
N ASP A 306 -2.69 3.38 4.38
CA ASP A 306 -2.89 2.04 3.80
C ASP A 306 -1.59 1.42 3.24
N HIS A 307 -1.34 0.14 3.52
CA HIS A 307 -0.24 -0.58 2.86
C HIS A 307 -0.51 -0.71 1.36
N VAL A 308 -1.76 -1.08 1.06
CA VAL A 308 -2.32 -1.15 -0.28
C VAL A 308 -3.70 -0.52 -0.23
N ALA A 309 -4.02 0.36 -1.19
CA ALA A 309 -5.36 0.89 -1.36
C ALA A 309 -5.85 0.69 -2.81
N VAL A 310 -6.57 -0.41 -3.05
CA VAL A 310 -7.17 -0.70 -4.35
C VAL A 310 -8.36 0.23 -4.59
N LYS A 311 -8.37 0.95 -5.72
CA LYS A 311 -9.38 1.97 -6.04
C LYS A 311 -9.98 1.76 -7.43
N ALA A 312 -11.22 2.19 -7.64
CA ALA A 312 -12.00 2.06 -8.87
C ALA A 312 -12.98 3.24 -9.02
N SER A 313 -12.44 4.46 -9.16
CA SER A 313 -13.23 5.69 -9.28
C SER A 313 -13.89 5.85 -10.66
N SER A 314 -13.11 6.13 -11.70
CA SER A 314 -13.60 6.41 -13.06
C SER A 314 -13.57 5.21 -14.01
N GLY A 315 -13.06 4.07 -13.53
CA GLY A 315 -12.92 2.83 -14.28
C GLY A 315 -12.62 1.65 -13.35
N PRO A 316 -13.04 0.43 -13.72
CA PRO A 316 -12.94 -0.72 -12.84
C PRO A 316 -11.48 -1.09 -12.59
N THR A 317 -11.23 -1.68 -11.42
CA THR A 317 -9.95 -2.34 -11.12
C THR A 317 -10.20 -3.83 -10.98
N ARG A 318 -9.48 -4.64 -11.75
CA ARG A 318 -9.72 -6.08 -11.77
C ARG A 318 -8.49 -6.91 -11.99
N ASN A 319 -8.54 -8.19 -11.63
CA ASN A 319 -7.46 -9.14 -11.83
C ASN A 319 -6.20 -8.66 -11.06
N LEU A 320 -6.20 -8.93 -9.76
CA LEU A 320 -5.10 -8.57 -8.85
C LEU A 320 -4.59 -9.82 -8.12
N LEU A 321 -3.27 -9.92 -7.99
CA LEU A 321 -2.58 -10.95 -7.22
C LEU A 321 -1.60 -10.27 -6.27
N PHE A 322 -1.82 -10.42 -4.98
CA PHE A 322 -0.88 -10.00 -3.95
C PHE A 322 -0.35 -11.24 -3.23
N ALA A 323 0.92 -11.58 -3.45
CA ALA A 323 1.50 -12.86 -3.01
C ALA A 323 2.80 -12.70 -2.20
N HIS A 324 2.97 -13.44 -1.11
CA HIS A 324 4.23 -13.52 -0.37
C HIS A 324 4.70 -12.17 0.22
N ASN A 325 3.77 -11.34 0.72
CA ASN A 325 4.07 -9.98 1.17
C ASN A 325 4.11 -9.87 2.71
N HIS A 326 4.82 -8.85 3.20
CA HIS A 326 5.01 -8.57 4.63
C HIS A 326 4.66 -7.12 4.94
N PHE A 327 3.59 -6.92 5.70
CA PHE A 327 3.08 -5.60 6.11
C PHE A 327 3.35 -5.35 7.60
N TYR A 328 3.59 -4.09 7.96
CA TYR A 328 3.96 -3.68 9.32
C TYR A 328 3.00 -2.59 9.83
N TYR A 329 3.51 -1.41 10.22
CA TYR A 329 2.62 -0.27 10.47
C TYR A 329 1.91 0.15 9.20
N GLY A 330 0.60 0.39 9.33
CA GLY A 330 -0.24 0.97 8.31
C GLY A 330 -1.73 0.76 8.63
N HIS A 331 -2.59 1.11 7.69
CA HIS A 331 -4.05 1.03 7.79
C HIS A 331 -4.64 -0.15 6.99
N GLY A 332 -3.83 -1.19 6.76
CA GLY A 332 -4.31 -2.45 6.21
C GLY A 332 -4.08 -2.66 4.71
N LEU A 333 -4.47 -3.85 4.26
CA LEU A 333 -4.71 -4.14 2.85
C LEU A 333 -6.15 -3.74 2.55
N SER A 334 -6.31 -2.59 1.92
CA SER A 334 -7.59 -1.95 1.72
C SER A 334 -8.08 -2.03 0.27
N ILE A 335 -9.39 -2.24 0.12
CA ILE A 335 -10.16 -1.86 -1.07
C ILE A 335 -10.99 -0.62 -0.71
N GLY A 336 -10.80 0.49 -1.43
CA GLY A 336 -11.59 1.73 -1.31
C GLY A 336 -10.84 2.95 -0.74
N SER A 337 -11.54 4.02 -0.38
CA SER A 337 -13.01 4.16 -0.41
C SER A 337 -13.61 4.30 -1.80
N GLU A 338 -12.81 4.64 -2.80
CA GLU A 338 -13.27 4.82 -4.18
C GLU A 338 -13.54 3.46 -4.83
N THR A 339 -14.76 2.93 -4.68
CA THR A 339 -15.19 1.66 -5.31
C THR A 339 -16.24 1.84 -6.40
N ASN A 340 -16.50 3.08 -6.82
CA ASN A 340 -17.59 3.52 -7.69
C ASN A 340 -17.89 2.63 -8.90
N THR A 341 -16.85 2.22 -9.62
CA THR A 341 -16.95 1.42 -10.86
C THR A 341 -16.65 -0.06 -10.64
N GLY A 342 -16.34 -0.43 -9.41
CA GLY A 342 -16.20 -1.79 -8.94
C GLY A 342 -14.78 -2.34 -8.95
N VAL A 343 -14.54 -3.24 -8.01
CA VAL A 343 -13.30 -4.00 -7.86
C VAL A 343 -13.62 -5.48 -7.97
N SER A 344 -12.89 -6.23 -8.78
CA SER A 344 -13.17 -7.65 -8.95
C SER A 344 -11.96 -8.55 -9.20
N ASN A 345 -12.08 -9.82 -8.84
CA ASN A 345 -11.07 -10.85 -9.08
C ASN A 345 -9.72 -10.49 -8.45
N MET A 346 -9.68 -10.47 -7.12
CA MET A 346 -8.45 -10.26 -6.35
C MET A 346 -8.13 -11.52 -5.54
N LEU A 347 -6.90 -11.99 -5.67
CA LEU A 347 -6.33 -13.03 -4.82
C LEU A 347 -5.22 -12.42 -3.97
N VAL A 348 -5.34 -12.56 -2.65
CA VAL A 348 -4.28 -12.32 -1.69
C VAL A 348 -3.87 -13.67 -1.12
N THR A 349 -2.60 -14.01 -1.25
CA THR A 349 -2.06 -15.28 -0.75
C THR A 349 -0.74 -15.11 -0.03
N ASP A 350 -0.52 -15.82 1.07
CA ASP A 350 0.72 -15.73 1.87
C ASP A 350 1.05 -14.26 2.24
N LEU A 351 0.21 -13.68 3.08
CA LEU A 351 0.40 -12.34 3.62
C LEU A 351 0.65 -12.41 5.12
N THR A 352 1.73 -11.78 5.55
CA THR A 352 1.99 -11.55 6.97
C THR A 352 1.75 -10.09 7.33
N MET A 353 1.07 -9.83 8.46
CA MET A 353 0.86 -8.48 9.00
C MET A 353 1.29 -8.39 10.46
N ASP A 354 2.30 -7.57 10.75
CA ASP A 354 2.71 -7.20 12.11
C ASP A 354 2.34 -5.73 12.39
N GLY A 355 1.10 -5.50 12.79
CA GLY A 355 0.50 -4.15 12.88
C GLY A 355 1.09 -3.25 13.97
N ASN A 356 1.99 -3.80 14.79
CA ASN A 356 2.69 -3.15 15.90
C ASN A 356 1.78 -2.31 16.84
N ASP A 357 0.54 -2.76 17.00
CA ASP A 357 -0.51 -2.13 17.81
C ASP A 357 -0.82 -0.69 17.42
N SER A 358 -0.72 -0.38 16.12
CA SER A 358 -1.20 0.87 15.55
C SER A 358 -2.63 1.18 15.99
N SER A 359 -2.86 2.41 16.43
CA SER A 359 -4.16 2.90 16.87
C SER A 359 -5.17 3.01 15.73
N ALA A 360 -4.68 3.11 14.49
CA ALA A 360 -5.43 3.04 13.24
C ALA A 360 -5.13 1.75 12.45
N GLY A 361 -4.55 0.74 13.11
CA GLY A 361 -4.12 -0.52 12.51
C GLY A 361 -5.29 -1.39 12.09
N ASN A 362 -5.42 -1.61 10.79
CA ASN A 362 -6.41 -2.50 10.20
C ASN A 362 -5.69 -3.67 9.49
N GLY A 363 -6.36 -4.81 9.36
CA GLY A 363 -5.90 -5.97 8.62
C GLY A 363 -6.42 -5.99 7.19
N LEU A 364 -7.35 -6.90 6.90
CA LEU A 364 -8.06 -7.00 5.62
C LEU A 364 -9.25 -6.05 5.63
N ARG A 365 -9.29 -5.08 4.70
CA ARG A 365 -10.29 -4.03 4.72
C ARG A 365 -10.99 -3.82 3.37
N ILE A 366 -12.30 -3.71 3.39
CA ILE A 366 -13.12 -3.20 2.28
C ILE A 366 -13.94 -2.05 2.86
N LYS A 367 -13.73 -0.84 2.34
CA LYS A 367 -14.36 0.40 2.82
C LYS A 367 -15.07 1.12 1.68
N SER A 368 -16.30 1.57 1.92
CA SER A 368 -17.04 2.45 1.01
C SER A 368 -18.09 3.23 1.78
N ASP A 369 -18.74 4.19 1.13
CA ASP A 369 -19.96 4.85 1.61
C ASP A 369 -20.93 5.09 0.45
N ALA A 370 -22.08 5.70 0.74
CA ALA A 370 -23.13 5.93 -0.25
C ALA A 370 -22.75 6.95 -1.37
N SER A 371 -21.70 7.75 -1.17
CA SER A 371 -21.16 8.68 -2.18
C SER A 371 -20.18 8.01 -3.14
N ARG A 372 -19.75 6.79 -2.84
CA ARG A 372 -18.82 5.98 -3.64
C ARG A 372 -19.53 4.77 -4.21
N GLY A 373 -20.15 3.97 -3.34
CA GLY A 373 -20.91 2.79 -3.74
C GLY A 373 -20.10 1.76 -4.51
N GLY A 374 -20.76 1.08 -5.44
CA GLY A 374 -20.09 0.16 -6.37
C GLY A 374 -19.89 -1.26 -5.83
N LYS A 375 -19.65 -2.18 -6.78
CA LYS A 375 -19.57 -3.62 -6.50
C LYS A 375 -18.13 -4.05 -6.22
N VAL A 376 -17.89 -4.69 -5.08
CA VAL A 376 -16.64 -5.39 -4.77
C VAL A 376 -16.94 -6.89 -4.75
N THR A 377 -16.31 -7.66 -5.62
CA THR A 377 -16.68 -9.08 -5.80
C THR A 377 -15.54 -10.00 -6.19
N ASN A 378 -15.65 -11.27 -5.83
CA ASN A 378 -14.66 -12.31 -6.14
C ASN A 378 -13.30 -11.95 -5.54
N ILE A 379 -13.31 -11.75 -4.23
CA ILE A 379 -12.12 -11.42 -3.45
C ILE A 379 -11.78 -12.62 -2.59
N VAL A 380 -10.55 -13.12 -2.71
CA VAL A 380 -10.06 -14.26 -1.94
C VAL A 380 -8.84 -13.83 -1.14
N TYR A 381 -8.90 -14.05 0.16
CA TYR A 381 -7.78 -13.96 1.07
C TYR A 381 -7.46 -15.38 1.56
N ASP A 382 -6.23 -15.84 1.34
CA ASP A 382 -5.78 -17.21 1.64
C ASP A 382 -4.40 -17.20 2.30
N GLY A 383 -4.22 -17.90 3.42
CA GLY A 383 -2.90 -17.99 4.06
C GLY A 383 -2.45 -16.64 4.62
N ILE A 384 -3.22 -16.12 5.59
CA ILE A 384 -2.98 -14.80 6.19
C ILE A 384 -2.59 -14.99 7.65
N CYS A 385 -1.41 -14.49 8.02
CA CYS A 385 -0.91 -14.49 9.39
C CYS A 385 -0.88 -13.07 9.94
N MET A 386 -1.56 -12.81 11.06
CA MET A 386 -1.60 -11.48 11.68
C MET A 386 -1.15 -11.50 13.13
N ARG A 387 -0.56 -10.40 13.59
CA ARG A 387 -0.38 -10.10 15.01
C ARG A 387 -0.36 -8.59 15.23
N ASN A 388 -0.68 -8.15 16.45
CA ASN A 388 -0.63 -6.75 16.84
C ASN A 388 -1.48 -5.83 15.93
N VAL A 389 -2.59 -6.35 15.40
CA VAL A 389 -3.54 -5.61 14.55
C VAL A 389 -4.79 -5.30 15.36
N LYS A 390 -5.19 -4.02 15.40
CA LYS A 390 -6.34 -3.55 16.17
C LYS A 390 -7.67 -3.99 15.54
N GLU A 391 -7.81 -3.86 14.22
CA GLU A 391 -9.02 -4.19 13.47
C GLU A 391 -8.72 -5.21 12.35
N PRO A 392 -8.63 -6.52 12.63
CA PRO A 392 -8.07 -7.50 11.69
C PRO A 392 -8.93 -7.74 10.44
N LEU A 393 -10.26 -7.67 10.57
CA LEU A 393 -11.22 -7.90 9.50
C LEU A 393 -12.25 -6.75 9.49
N VAL A 394 -12.28 -5.96 8.42
CA VAL A 394 -13.13 -4.77 8.31
C VAL A 394 -13.83 -4.72 6.95
N PHE A 395 -15.10 -5.11 6.91
CA PHE A 395 -15.95 -5.02 5.73
C PHE A 395 -17.06 -4.02 6.01
N ASP A 396 -16.83 -2.76 5.63
CA ASP A 396 -17.62 -1.62 6.07
C ASP A 396 -18.10 -0.74 4.90
N PRO A 397 -19.40 -0.80 4.57
CA PRO A 397 -20.03 0.06 3.57
C PRO A 397 -20.54 1.39 4.14
N PHE A 398 -20.21 1.71 5.40
CA PHE A 398 -20.54 2.94 6.13
C PHE A 398 -19.27 3.67 6.63
N TYR A 399 -18.19 3.63 5.84
CA TYR A 399 -16.89 4.21 6.18
C TYR A 399 -16.92 5.70 6.56
N SER A 400 -17.91 6.44 6.05
CA SER A 400 -18.10 7.85 6.37
C SER A 400 -19.58 8.22 6.45
N SER A 401 -19.90 9.37 7.04
CA SER A 401 -21.25 9.92 7.10
C SER A 401 -21.70 10.60 5.80
N VAL A 402 -20.90 10.54 4.74
CA VAL A 402 -21.20 11.20 3.47
C VAL A 402 -22.38 10.49 2.80
N LYS A 403 -23.42 11.27 2.50
CA LYS A 403 -24.64 10.80 1.85
C LYS A 403 -24.44 10.65 0.35
N GLY A 404 -25.21 9.75 -0.25
CA GLY A 404 -25.24 9.56 -1.69
C GLY A 404 -26.22 8.47 -2.11
N SER A 405 -26.16 8.10 -3.39
CA SER A 405 -27.08 7.16 -4.04
C SER A 405 -26.39 6.05 -4.83
N LEU A 406 -25.08 5.83 -4.63
CA LEU A 406 -24.30 4.82 -5.37
C LEU A 406 -24.25 3.44 -4.69
N TYR A 407 -24.65 3.37 -3.42
CA TYR A 407 -24.90 2.16 -2.61
C TYR A 407 -23.89 1.00 -2.75
N PRO A 408 -22.99 0.82 -1.76
CA PRO A 408 -22.00 -0.25 -1.78
C PRO A 408 -22.62 -1.66 -1.89
N ASN A 409 -21.89 -2.57 -2.53
CA ASN A 409 -22.30 -3.96 -2.68
C ASN A 409 -21.08 -4.90 -2.62
N PHE A 410 -20.90 -5.59 -1.50
CA PHE A 410 -19.77 -6.49 -1.26
C PHE A 410 -20.26 -7.94 -1.36
N THR A 411 -19.78 -8.72 -2.33
CA THR A 411 -20.29 -10.08 -2.57
C THR A 411 -19.16 -11.04 -2.93
N ASN A 412 -19.35 -12.33 -2.69
CA ASN A 412 -18.38 -13.36 -3.02
C ASN A 412 -16.97 -13.03 -2.46
N ILE A 413 -16.95 -12.74 -1.17
CA ILE A 413 -15.71 -12.55 -0.40
C ILE A 413 -15.38 -13.88 0.26
N VAL A 414 -14.13 -14.32 0.18
CA VAL A 414 -13.64 -15.55 0.81
C VAL A 414 -12.46 -15.20 1.68
N VAL A 415 -12.51 -15.59 2.94
CA VAL A 415 -11.37 -15.58 3.85
C VAL A 415 -11.11 -17.03 4.24
N LYS A 416 -9.92 -17.53 3.91
CA LYS A 416 -9.51 -18.86 4.30
C LYS A 416 -8.06 -18.93 4.78
N ASN A 417 -7.77 -19.91 5.63
CA ASN A 417 -6.45 -20.07 6.25
C ASN A 417 -5.93 -18.75 6.83
N PHE A 418 -6.77 -18.10 7.63
CA PHE A 418 -6.46 -16.87 8.34
C PHE A 418 -6.19 -17.21 9.80
N HIS A 419 -5.09 -16.72 10.35
CA HIS A 419 -4.79 -16.87 11.76
C HIS A 419 -4.16 -15.60 12.34
N ASP A 420 -4.85 -15.05 13.34
CA ASP A 420 -4.43 -13.88 14.09
C ASP A 420 -3.97 -14.30 15.48
N LEU A 421 -2.69 -14.07 15.78
CA LEU A 421 -2.01 -14.47 17.02
C LEU A 421 -2.28 -13.53 18.20
N GLY A 422 -3.16 -12.54 18.04
CA GLY A 422 -3.46 -11.58 19.08
C GLY A 422 -2.49 -10.41 19.18
N SER A 423 -2.56 -9.72 20.30
CA SER A 423 -1.60 -8.71 20.73
C SER A 423 -1.19 -9.01 22.17
N ALA A 424 0.09 -8.83 22.48
CA ALA A 424 0.58 -8.88 23.85
C ALA A 424 0.13 -7.65 24.66
N LYS A 425 -0.27 -6.56 23.99
CA LYS A 425 -0.81 -5.37 24.65
C LYS A 425 -2.31 -5.50 24.86
N SER A 426 -2.80 -4.99 25.98
CA SER A 426 -4.24 -4.89 26.25
C SER A 426 -4.87 -3.76 25.44
N ILE A 427 -5.02 -3.98 24.13
CA ILE A 427 -5.71 -3.07 23.22
C ILE A 427 -7.16 -3.51 23.01
N LYS A 428 -8.08 -2.55 22.87
CA LYS A 428 -9.44 -2.85 22.41
C LYS A 428 -9.36 -3.21 20.92
N ARG A 429 -9.70 -4.45 20.60
CA ARG A 429 -9.72 -4.97 19.23
C ARG A 429 -11.15 -5.16 18.76
N THR A 430 -11.41 -4.84 17.49
CA THR A 430 -12.74 -5.02 16.89
C THR A 430 -12.68 -5.64 15.51
N MET A 431 -13.82 -6.14 15.04
CA MET A 431 -14.02 -6.66 13.69
C MET A 431 -15.38 -6.20 13.15
N THR A 432 -15.46 -5.96 11.84
CA THR A 432 -16.64 -5.38 11.20
C THR A 432 -17.09 -6.24 10.03
N PHE A 433 -18.35 -6.68 10.06
CA PHE A 433 -19.01 -7.37 8.96
C PHE A 433 -20.35 -6.69 8.71
N LEU A 434 -20.39 -5.83 7.70
CA LEU A 434 -21.58 -5.07 7.36
C LEU A 434 -21.89 -5.21 5.86
N GLY A 435 -23.13 -5.54 5.55
CA GLY A 435 -23.73 -5.28 4.24
C GLY A 435 -24.44 -3.93 4.23
N TYR A 436 -24.72 -3.41 3.04
CA TYR A 436 -25.39 -2.12 2.91
C TYR A 436 -26.91 -2.31 2.96
N LYS A 437 -27.51 -2.00 4.11
CA LYS A 437 -28.95 -2.06 4.38
C LYS A 437 -29.51 -0.70 4.78
N ALA A 438 -29.47 0.24 3.85
CA ALA A 438 -29.98 1.60 4.04
C ALA A 438 -30.60 2.13 2.72
N ASN A 439 -31.34 3.24 2.78
CA ASN A 439 -31.92 3.90 1.59
C ASN A 439 -32.74 2.96 0.69
N LYS A 440 -33.53 2.07 1.31
CA LYS A 440 -34.35 1.03 0.65
C LYS A 440 -33.54 -0.02 -0.14
N GLN A 441 -32.22 -0.02 -0.02
CA GLN A 441 -31.35 -1.04 -0.58
C GLN A 441 -31.14 -2.18 0.42
N LYS A 442 -30.91 -3.37 -0.13
CA LYS A 442 -30.53 -4.58 0.61
C LYS A 442 -29.41 -5.26 -0.17
N ASN A 443 -28.17 -4.82 0.08
CA ASN A 443 -26.98 -5.39 -0.52
C ASN A 443 -26.20 -6.13 0.57
N PRO A 444 -26.59 -7.37 0.91
CA PRO A 444 -25.93 -8.11 1.96
C PRO A 444 -24.46 -8.39 1.59
N LEU A 445 -23.57 -8.34 2.58
CA LEU A 445 -22.24 -8.89 2.46
C LEU A 445 -22.35 -10.40 2.34
N THR A 446 -21.91 -11.00 1.23
CA THR A 446 -21.79 -12.46 1.13
C THR A 446 -20.35 -12.88 1.33
N ILE A 447 -20.10 -13.65 2.40
CA ILE A 447 -18.76 -14.02 2.83
C ILE A 447 -18.66 -15.51 3.18
N THR A 448 -17.62 -16.16 2.69
CA THR A 448 -17.24 -17.53 3.07
C THR A 448 -16.03 -17.51 4.00
N LEU A 449 -16.13 -18.22 5.10
CA LEU A 449 -15.07 -18.38 6.09
C LEU A 449 -14.68 -19.87 6.18
N ASP A 450 -13.38 -20.16 6.13
CA ASP A 450 -12.82 -21.51 6.29
C ASP A 450 -11.43 -21.44 6.94
N ASN A 451 -11.24 -22.03 8.11
CA ASN A 451 -9.98 -21.91 8.85
C ASN A 451 -9.63 -20.43 9.18
N VAL A 452 -10.52 -19.75 9.92
CA VAL A 452 -10.38 -18.34 10.32
C VAL A 452 -10.31 -18.26 11.85
N VAL A 453 -9.09 -18.12 12.37
CA VAL A 453 -8.79 -18.29 13.79
C VAL A 453 -8.22 -17.02 14.39
N PHE A 454 -8.71 -16.68 15.58
CA PHE A 454 -8.13 -15.69 16.48
C PHE A 454 -7.68 -16.40 17.75
N ASP A 455 -6.42 -16.23 18.13
CA ASP A 455 -5.90 -16.67 19.41
C ASP A 455 -6.32 -15.74 20.55
N GLY A 456 -6.45 -16.32 21.74
CA GLY A 456 -6.72 -15.58 22.97
C GLY A 456 -8.06 -14.85 22.96
N THR A 457 -8.07 -13.58 23.36
CA THR A 457 -9.30 -12.77 23.43
C THR A 457 -9.77 -12.39 22.03
N LEU A 458 -10.97 -12.86 21.68
CA LEU A 458 -11.61 -12.52 20.41
C LEU A 458 -11.81 -10.99 20.27
N PRO A 459 -11.55 -10.39 19.09
CA PRO A 459 -12.00 -9.04 18.80
C PRO A 459 -13.52 -8.94 18.93
N ALA A 460 -14.01 -7.83 19.48
CA ALA A 460 -15.45 -7.60 19.58
C ALA A 460 -16.03 -7.20 18.21
N PHE A 461 -17.31 -7.46 17.97
CA PHE A 461 -17.96 -6.83 16.81
C PHE A 461 -18.07 -5.32 17.02
N GLU A 462 -17.80 -4.56 15.95
CA GLU A 462 -17.83 -3.10 15.99
C GLU A 462 -19.26 -2.57 16.22
N GLY A 463 -19.37 -1.49 17.00
CA GLY A 463 -20.65 -0.83 17.28
C GLY A 463 -21.14 0.02 16.11
N SER A 464 -22.35 0.57 16.25
CA SER A 464 -22.91 1.51 15.26
C SER A 464 -22.03 2.74 15.09
N HIS A 465 -21.76 3.14 13.86
CA HIS A 465 -20.96 4.33 13.54
C HIS A 465 -21.39 4.95 12.20
N TYR A 466 -21.13 6.25 12.03
CA TYR A 466 -21.41 7.02 10.80
C TYR A 466 -22.83 6.85 10.21
N GLY A 467 -23.82 6.52 11.05
CA GLY A 467 -25.20 6.26 10.65
C GLY A 467 -25.48 4.83 10.17
N GLY A 468 -24.46 3.97 10.13
CA GLY A 468 -24.56 2.53 9.96
C GLY A 468 -24.94 1.79 11.26
N PRO A 469 -25.42 0.54 11.14
CA PRO A 469 -25.78 -0.30 12.29
C PRO A 469 -24.54 -0.91 12.97
N ALA A 470 -24.73 -1.51 14.15
CA ALA A 470 -23.72 -2.37 14.77
C ALA A 470 -23.52 -3.66 13.97
N SER A 471 -22.29 -4.18 14.00
CA SER A 471 -21.90 -5.43 13.35
C SER A 471 -22.31 -6.66 14.18
N PRO A 472 -22.62 -7.82 13.56
CA PRO A 472 -22.88 -7.99 12.12
C PRO A 472 -24.29 -7.52 11.71
N ASN A 473 -24.43 -6.99 10.50
CA ASN A 473 -25.74 -6.60 9.95
C ASN A 473 -25.74 -6.67 8.41
N GLY A 474 -26.78 -7.28 7.85
CA GLY A 474 -26.88 -7.52 6.41
C GLY A 474 -25.75 -8.42 5.92
N VAL A 475 -25.51 -9.56 6.57
CA VAL A 475 -24.39 -10.45 6.24
C VAL A 475 -24.87 -11.87 6.10
N HIS A 476 -24.51 -12.51 4.99
CA HIS A 476 -24.77 -13.92 4.74
C HIS A 476 -23.45 -14.67 4.82
N PHE A 477 -23.24 -15.34 5.96
CA PHE A 477 -22.06 -16.14 6.23
C PHE A 477 -22.22 -17.55 5.66
N THR A 478 -21.14 -18.07 5.09
CA THR A 478 -21.00 -19.48 4.72
C THR A 478 -19.76 -20.06 5.39
N PHE A 479 -19.92 -21.15 6.13
CA PHE A 479 -18.80 -21.97 6.59
C PHE A 479 -18.55 -23.06 5.55
N GLY A 480 -17.59 -22.82 4.66
CA GLY A 480 -17.49 -23.52 3.38
C GLY A 480 -16.48 -24.66 3.32
N GLY A 481 -15.73 -24.93 4.39
CA GLY A 481 -14.64 -25.88 4.37
C GLY A 481 -14.46 -26.69 5.65
N THR A 482 -13.26 -27.19 5.85
CA THR A 482 -12.95 -28.17 6.92
C THR A 482 -12.24 -27.54 8.11
N GLY A 483 -11.87 -26.27 8.04
CA GLY A 483 -11.19 -25.57 9.10
C GLY A 483 -12.12 -24.89 10.11
N PRO A 484 -11.58 -24.55 11.29
CA PRO A 484 -12.32 -23.90 12.36
C PRO A 484 -12.62 -22.43 12.05
N VAL A 485 -13.64 -21.88 12.69
CA VAL A 485 -13.91 -20.44 12.72
C VAL A 485 -14.09 -20.05 14.18
N SER A 486 -13.09 -19.40 14.78
CA SER A 486 -12.99 -19.28 16.25
C SER A 486 -14.07 -18.40 16.90
N PHE A 487 -14.78 -17.61 16.10
CA PHE A 487 -15.86 -16.71 16.54
C PHE A 487 -17.23 -17.13 16.00
N ALA A 488 -17.37 -18.35 15.47
CA ALA A 488 -18.63 -18.83 14.90
C ALA A 488 -19.80 -18.77 15.90
N ASP A 489 -19.56 -19.13 17.16
CA ASP A 489 -20.57 -19.09 18.23
C ASP A 489 -21.05 -17.67 18.57
N ALA A 490 -20.26 -16.64 18.22
CA ALA A 490 -20.65 -15.25 18.38
C ALA A 490 -21.55 -14.75 17.24
N ILE A 491 -21.68 -15.50 16.13
CA ILE A 491 -22.55 -15.14 15.00
C ILE A 491 -23.96 -15.66 15.26
N VAL A 492 -24.86 -14.73 15.59
CA VAL A 492 -26.27 -15.04 15.83
C VAL A 492 -27.10 -14.71 14.60
N THR A 493 -27.78 -15.72 14.02
CA THR A 493 -28.71 -15.53 12.90
C THR A 493 -29.90 -14.67 13.32
N SER A 494 -30.32 -13.75 12.45
CA SER A 494 -31.43 -12.84 12.75
C SER A 494 -32.07 -12.32 11.47
N SER A 495 -33.39 -12.47 11.36
CA SER A 495 -34.18 -11.89 10.26
C SER A 495 -34.25 -10.36 10.35
N THR A 496 -34.22 -9.80 11.56
CA THR A 496 -34.23 -8.35 11.79
C THR A 496 -32.96 -7.69 11.25
N THR A 497 -31.79 -8.23 11.59
CA THR A 497 -30.51 -7.71 11.12
C THR A 497 -30.09 -8.30 9.77
N ASP A 498 -30.87 -9.21 9.18
CA ASP A 498 -30.53 -9.92 7.92
C ASP A 498 -29.15 -10.59 8.02
N VAL A 499 -28.95 -11.34 9.10
CA VAL A 499 -27.77 -12.16 9.33
C VAL A 499 -28.14 -13.63 9.17
N THR A 500 -27.51 -14.30 8.22
CA THR A 500 -27.73 -15.72 7.93
C THR A 500 -26.41 -16.48 8.02
N VAL A 501 -26.50 -17.77 8.35
CA VAL A 501 -25.37 -18.69 8.43
C VAL A 501 -25.74 -19.96 7.68
N THR A 502 -24.86 -20.41 6.78
CA THR A 502 -24.97 -21.68 6.07
C THR A 502 -23.74 -22.54 6.35
N GLY A 503 -23.95 -23.82 6.65
CA GLY A 503 -22.86 -24.76 6.99
C GLY A 503 -22.46 -24.69 8.47
N THR A 504 -21.43 -25.45 8.82
CA THR A 504 -20.85 -25.51 10.17
C THR A 504 -19.34 -25.39 10.06
N PRO A 505 -18.65 -24.73 11.02
CA PRO A 505 -17.19 -24.74 11.05
C PRO A 505 -16.67 -26.17 11.12
N GLY A 506 -15.53 -26.43 10.47
CA GLY A 506 -14.86 -27.72 10.56
C GLY A 506 -13.91 -27.79 11.75
N THR A 507 -13.16 -28.89 11.83
CA THR A 507 -12.29 -29.25 12.97
C THR A 507 -10.84 -29.50 12.58
N ALA A 508 -10.45 -29.20 11.34
CA ALA A 508 -9.05 -29.28 10.92
C ALA A 508 -8.16 -28.34 11.76
N ALA A 509 -6.85 -28.56 11.71
CA ALA A 509 -5.92 -27.69 12.42
C ALA A 509 -5.97 -26.25 11.88
N ALA A 510 -5.82 -25.29 12.79
CA ALA A 510 -5.57 -23.90 12.43
C ALA A 510 -4.31 -23.80 11.56
N VAL A 511 -4.26 -22.83 10.63
CA VAL A 511 -3.03 -22.56 9.87
C VAL A 511 -1.89 -22.18 10.82
N ASP A 512 -0.68 -22.70 10.59
CA ASP A 512 0.48 -22.41 11.43
C ASP A 512 1.16 -21.09 11.00
N CYS A 513 1.20 -20.12 11.91
CA CYS A 513 1.85 -18.83 11.72
C CYS A 513 3.15 -18.65 12.51
N SER A 514 3.65 -19.71 13.17
CA SER A 514 4.80 -19.65 14.09
C SER A 514 6.09 -19.13 13.46
N LYS A 515 6.24 -19.25 12.14
CA LYS A 515 7.43 -18.82 11.37
C LYS A 515 7.11 -17.81 10.27
N ALA A 516 5.92 -17.22 10.28
CA ALA A 516 5.47 -16.30 9.24
C ALA A 516 6.16 -14.92 9.30
N PHE A 517 6.50 -14.45 10.51
CA PHE A 517 6.92 -13.06 10.73
C PHE A 517 8.42 -12.84 10.49
N VAL A 518 8.72 -11.91 9.58
CA VAL A 518 10.08 -11.42 9.31
C VAL A 518 10.24 -10.03 9.95
N PRO A 519 11.35 -9.72 10.65
CA PRO A 519 11.61 -8.36 11.13
C PRO A 519 11.93 -7.40 9.96
N LEU A 520 11.27 -6.25 9.86
CA LEU A 520 11.47 -5.31 8.75
C LEU A 520 12.92 -4.84 8.63
N LYS A 521 13.59 -4.52 9.74
CA LYS A 521 15.00 -4.14 9.77
C LYS A 521 15.95 -5.15 9.12
N SER A 522 15.58 -6.43 9.05
CA SER A 522 16.40 -7.46 8.40
C SER A 522 16.47 -7.32 6.87
N VAL A 523 15.48 -6.65 6.27
CA VAL A 523 15.38 -6.45 4.81
C VAL A 523 15.42 -4.97 4.40
N ALA A 524 15.09 -4.06 5.31
CA ALA A 524 15.13 -2.61 5.12
C ALA A 524 15.84 -1.92 6.31
N PRO A 525 17.17 -1.78 6.27
CA PRO A 525 17.96 -1.26 7.39
C PRO A 525 17.63 0.19 7.81
N THR A 526 16.98 0.96 6.94
CA THR A 526 16.49 2.31 7.24
C THR A 526 15.21 2.31 8.09
N SER A 527 14.60 1.14 8.32
CA SER A 527 13.43 0.95 9.18
C SER A 527 13.76 1.20 10.66
N PRO A 528 12.91 1.94 11.39
CA PRO A 528 12.98 2.03 12.84
C PRO A 528 12.59 0.76 13.60
N ILE A 529 11.99 -0.25 12.94
CA ILE A 529 11.50 -1.50 13.53
C ILE A 529 12.00 -2.76 12.82
#